data_AF-A0A6G9D434-F1
#
_entry.id   AF-A0A6G9D434-F1
#
_cell.length_a   1.000
_cell.length_b   1.000
_cell.length_c   1.000
_cell.angle_alpha   90.00
_cell.angle_beta   90.00
_cell.angle_gamma   90.00
#
_symmetry.space_group_name_H-M   'P 1'
#
loop_
_entity.id
_entity.type
_entity.pdbx_description
1 polymer ?
#
loop_
_entity_poly.entity_id
_entity_poly.type
_entity_poly.pdbx_seq_one_letter_code
_entity_poly.pdbx_strand_id
1 'polypeptide(L)'
;MVENPESAFDWQSRPDLVWAVLSGVTAWAVGRGTVEAWRSAWGPLIAAAEAGAPDVAGAAARTLAKARPAKATVPASARRFAPMLTAAGLMEAAA
;
A
#
# COMPACT_ATOMS: atom_id res chain seq x y z
N MET A 1 -17.79 -14.52 1.04
CA MET A 1 -17.23 -14.07 -0.26
C MET A 1 -16.53 -12.76 0.04
N VAL A 2 -15.20 -12.70 -0.01
CA VAL A 2 -14.49 -11.42 0.16
C VAL A 2 -14.56 -10.74 -1.19
N GLU A 3 -15.32 -9.64 -1.28
CA GLU A 3 -15.32 -8.75 -2.43
C GLU A 3 -13.88 -8.31 -2.71
N ASN A 4 -13.53 -8.12 -3.99
CA ASN A 4 -12.19 -7.67 -4.37
C ASN A 4 -11.81 -6.43 -3.53
N PRO A 5 -10.76 -6.50 -2.68
CA PRO A 5 -10.42 -5.42 -1.76
C PRO A 5 -10.05 -4.12 -2.50
N GLU A 6 -9.72 -4.19 -3.79
CA GLU A 6 -9.47 -3.04 -4.64
C GLU A 6 -10.76 -2.29 -5.05
N SER A 7 -11.93 -2.94 -5.03
CA SER A 7 -13.21 -2.34 -5.40
C SER A 7 -14.24 -2.29 -4.27
N ALA A 8 -13.89 -2.81 -3.08
CA ALA A 8 -14.77 -2.87 -1.92
C ALA A 8 -14.97 -1.51 -1.21
N PHE A 9 -14.23 -0.48 -1.61
CA PHE A 9 -14.31 0.86 -1.03
C PHE A 9 -14.26 1.92 -2.13
N ASP A 10 -15.01 3.01 -1.97
CA ASP A 10 -14.95 4.16 -2.86
C ASP A 10 -13.69 5.00 -2.58
N TRP A 11 -12.69 4.85 -3.43
CA TRP A 11 -11.42 5.56 -3.29
C TRP A 11 -11.50 7.07 -3.59
N GLN A 12 -12.62 7.57 -4.12
CA GLN A 12 -12.87 9.00 -4.31
C GLN A 12 -13.63 9.63 -3.12
N SER A 13 -13.91 8.84 -2.08
CA SER A 13 -14.49 9.32 -0.83
C SER A 13 -13.59 10.37 -0.14
N ARG A 14 -14.14 10.99 0.91
CA ARG A 14 -13.40 11.99 1.70
C ARG A 14 -12.01 11.49 2.10
N PRO A 15 -10.95 12.33 1.99
CA PRO A 15 -9.57 11.91 2.26
C PRO A 15 -9.34 11.29 3.64
N ASP A 16 -10.07 11.72 4.67
CA ASP A 16 -9.97 11.16 6.03
C ASP A 16 -10.50 9.72 6.11
N LEU A 17 -11.52 9.38 5.32
CA LEU A 17 -12.04 8.01 5.21
C LEU A 17 -11.06 7.12 4.44
N VAL A 18 -10.51 7.61 3.33
CA VAL A 18 -9.46 6.92 2.57
C VAL A 18 -8.26 6.63 3.50
N TRP A 19 -7.82 7.63 4.26
CA TRP A 19 -6.73 7.48 5.22
C TRP A 19 -7.02 6.42 6.29
N ALA A 20 -8.22 6.43 6.87
CA ALA A 20 -8.61 5.46 7.89
C ALA A 20 -8.60 4.03 7.34
N VAL A 21 -9.13 3.82 6.13
CA VAL A 21 -9.16 2.50 5.48
C VAL A 21 -7.75 2.02 5.15
N LEU A 22 -6.93 2.84 4.50
CA LEU A 22 -5.55 2.45 4.12
C LEU A 22 -4.67 2.21 5.36
N SER A 23 -4.88 2.97 6.43
CA SER A 23 -4.22 2.73 7.72
C SER A 23 -4.63 1.39 8.33
N GLY A 24 -5.92 1.05 8.28
CA GLY A 24 -6.44 -0.25 8.73
C GLY A 24 -5.89 -1.42 7.91
N VAL A 25 -5.88 -1.31 6.58
CA VAL A 25 -5.29 -2.32 5.66
C VAL A 25 -3.81 -2.54 5.98
N THR A 26 -3.07 -1.45 6.18
CA THR A 26 -1.65 -1.52 6.52
C THR A 26 -1.44 -2.18 7.88
N ALA A 27 -2.15 -1.73 8.92
CA ALA A 27 -2.06 -2.29 10.27
C ALA A 27 -2.42 -3.80 10.30
N TRP A 28 -3.43 -4.21 9.54
CA TRP A 28 -3.80 -5.62 9.38
C TRP A 28 -2.65 -6.44 8.79
N ALA A 29 -2.03 -5.96 7.69
CA ALA A 29 -0.93 -6.68 7.06
C ALA A 29 0.31 -6.76 7.96
N VAL A 30 0.64 -5.65 8.65
CA VAL A 30 1.75 -5.63 9.62
C VAL A 30 1.48 -6.59 10.77
N GLY A 31 0.27 -6.59 11.34
CA GLY A 31 -0.09 -7.47 12.45
C GLY A 31 -0.12 -8.95 12.05
N ARG A 32 -0.46 -9.27 10.80
CA ARG A 32 -0.36 -10.64 10.25
C ARG A 32 1.08 -11.08 10.06
N GLY A 33 1.95 -10.18 9.61
CA GLY A 33 3.38 -10.46 9.42
C GLY A 33 3.72 -11.50 8.35
N THR A 34 2.75 -11.94 7.54
CA THR A 34 2.96 -12.94 6.47
C THR A 34 3.21 -12.28 5.12
N VAL A 35 3.88 -13.00 4.22
CA VAL A 35 4.14 -12.53 2.85
C VAL A 35 2.84 -12.31 2.08
N GLU A 36 1.85 -13.17 2.30
CA GLU A 36 0.54 -13.12 1.64
C GLU A 36 -0.22 -11.86 2.06
N ALA A 37 -0.35 -11.61 3.36
CA ALA A 37 -1.04 -10.42 3.86
C ALA A 37 -0.34 -9.14 3.40
N TRP A 38 0.99 -9.12 3.44
CA TRP A 38 1.80 -8.01 2.95
C TRP A 38 1.60 -7.76 1.45
N ARG A 39 1.54 -8.81 0.62
CA ARG A 39 1.27 -8.68 -0.82
C ARG A 39 -0.14 -8.19 -1.10
N SER A 40 -1.15 -8.73 -0.41
CA SER A 40 -2.55 -8.35 -0.61
C SER A 40 -2.83 -6.89 -0.23
N ALA A 41 -2.12 -6.33 0.75
CA ALA A 41 -2.31 -4.94 1.16
C ALA A 41 -1.90 -3.91 0.09
N TRP A 42 -1.04 -4.28 -0.87
CA TRP A 42 -0.65 -3.35 -1.93
C TRP A 42 -1.80 -2.99 -2.87
N GLY A 43 -2.77 -3.88 -3.09
CA GLY A 43 -3.91 -3.65 -4.00
C GLY A 43 -4.71 -2.40 -3.63
N PRO A 44 -5.29 -2.31 -2.41
CA PRO A 44 -6.02 -1.12 -1.95
C PRO A 44 -5.21 0.17 -2.01
N LEU A 45 -3.92 0.11 -1.68
CA LEU A 45 -3.04 1.29 -1.73
C LEU A 45 -2.88 1.80 -3.17
N ILE A 46 -2.72 0.89 -4.14
CA ILE A 46 -2.60 1.23 -5.56
C ILE A 46 -3.92 1.77 -6.10
N ALA A 47 -5.03 1.11 -5.79
CA ALA A 47 -6.36 1.55 -6.19
C ALA A 47 -6.66 2.97 -5.71
N ALA A 48 -6.31 3.30 -4.45
CA ALA A 48 -6.42 4.65 -3.92
C ALA A 48 -5.55 5.68 -4.67
N ALA A 49 -4.31 5.31 -4.98
CA ALA A 49 -3.42 6.19 -5.73
C ALA A 49 -3.94 6.46 -7.16
N GLU A 50 -4.47 5.44 -7.83
CA GLU A 50 -5.04 5.54 -9.18
C GLU A 50 -6.35 6.34 -9.21
N ALA A 51 -7.12 6.31 -8.13
CA ALA A 51 -8.35 7.08 -7.98
C ALA A 51 -8.14 8.56 -7.60
N GLY A 52 -6.89 9.00 -7.38
CA GLY A 52 -6.56 10.40 -7.12
C GLY A 52 -6.15 10.74 -5.69
N ALA A 53 -5.84 9.75 -4.84
CA ALA A 53 -5.33 9.94 -3.48
C ALA A 53 -3.87 9.46 -3.27
N PRO A 54 -2.89 9.89 -4.11
CA PRO A 54 -1.53 9.36 -4.08
C PRO A 54 -0.73 9.75 -2.83
N ASP A 55 -1.05 10.87 -2.22
CA ASP A 55 -0.45 11.38 -0.97
C ASP A 55 -0.86 10.53 0.24
N VAL A 56 -2.16 10.25 0.37
CA VAL A 56 -2.70 9.36 1.42
C VAL A 56 -2.21 7.93 1.23
N ALA A 57 -2.28 7.42 -0.01
CA ALA A 57 -1.78 6.09 -0.36
C ALA A 57 -0.28 5.97 -0.14
N GLY A 58 0.47 7.03 -0.42
CA GLY A 58 1.91 7.06 -0.24
C GLY A 58 2.36 6.89 1.21
N ALA A 59 1.68 7.57 2.15
CA ALA A 59 1.97 7.42 3.58
C ALA A 59 1.77 5.97 4.06
N ALA A 60 0.69 5.33 3.63
CA ALA A 60 0.41 3.92 3.91
C ALA A 60 1.45 3.00 3.25
N ALA A 61 1.77 3.23 1.98
CA ALA A 61 2.77 2.47 1.21
C ALA A 61 4.16 2.50 1.86
N ARG A 62 4.59 3.66 2.37
CA ARG A 62 5.85 3.78 3.12
C ARG A 62 5.84 2.87 4.35
N THR A 63 4.75 2.86 5.12
CA THR A 63 4.61 2.03 6.32
C THR A 63 4.60 0.54 5.96
N LEU A 64 3.83 0.15 4.94
CA LEU A 64 3.78 -1.23 4.45
C LEU A 64 5.15 -1.71 3.95
N ALA A 65 5.88 -0.87 3.21
CA ALA A 65 7.22 -1.19 2.71
C ALA A 65 8.24 -1.40 3.84
N LYS A 66 8.14 -0.65 4.95
CA LYS A 66 8.98 -0.86 6.14
C LYS A 66 8.70 -2.19 6.84
N ALA A 67 7.45 -2.65 6.79
CA ALA A 67 7.03 -3.91 7.40
C ALA A 67 7.25 -5.14 6.49
N ARG A 68 8.06 -5.00 5.43
CA ARG A 68 8.35 -6.08 4.48
C ARG A 68 8.90 -7.31 5.21
N PRO A 69 8.20 -8.47 5.15
CA PRO A 69 8.73 -9.72 5.71
C PRO A 69 10.06 -10.11 5.06
N ALA A 70 10.91 -10.81 5.81
CA ALA A 70 12.16 -11.33 5.27
C ALA A 70 11.87 -12.20 4.04
N LYS A 71 12.65 -11.99 2.96
CA LYS A 71 12.52 -12.70 1.66
C LYS A 71 11.26 -12.36 0.83
N ALA A 72 10.45 -11.39 1.24
CA ALA A 72 9.35 -10.91 0.40
C ALA A 72 9.89 -10.05 -0.77
N THR A 73 9.68 -10.49 -2.00
CA THR A 73 9.95 -9.69 -3.20
C THR A 73 8.94 -8.57 -3.34
N VAL A 74 9.42 -7.35 -3.60
CA VAL A 74 8.57 -6.19 -3.86
C VAL A 74 7.74 -6.41 -5.13
N PRO A 75 6.39 -6.31 -5.06
CA PRO A 75 5.54 -6.44 -6.23
C PRO A 75 5.89 -5.40 -7.29
N ALA A 76 5.83 -5.78 -8.57
CA ALA A 76 6.05 -4.83 -9.67
C ALA A 76 5.05 -3.66 -9.62
N SER A 77 3.83 -3.93 -9.16
CA SER A 77 2.77 -2.93 -8.98
C SER A 77 3.13 -1.86 -7.94
N ALA A 78 3.91 -2.20 -6.90
CA ALA A 78 4.41 -1.25 -5.91
C ALA A 78 5.45 -0.27 -6.48
N ARG A 79 6.03 -0.54 -7.67
CA ARG A 79 6.91 0.42 -8.36
C ARG A 79 6.18 1.69 -8.77
N ARG A 80 4.84 1.72 -8.77
CA ARG A 80 4.08 2.97 -8.97
C ARG A 80 4.44 4.03 -7.91
N PHE A 81 4.80 3.57 -6.70
CA PHE A 81 5.28 4.41 -5.60
C PHE A 81 6.79 4.64 -5.63
N ALA A 82 7.49 4.25 -6.71
CA ALA A 82 8.94 4.23 -6.77
C ALA A 82 9.62 5.54 -6.32
N PRO A 83 9.25 6.74 -6.83
CA PRO A 83 9.89 7.97 -6.42
C PRO A 83 9.78 8.22 -4.91
N MET A 84 8.62 7.93 -4.33
CA MET A 84 8.37 8.08 -2.91
C MET A 84 9.12 7.03 -2.08
N LEU A 85 9.12 5.76 -2.52
CA LEU A 85 9.84 4.70 -1.82
C LEU A 85 11.35 4.90 -1.86
N THR A 86 11.89 5.43 -2.97
CA THR A 86 13.29 5.85 -3.08
C THR A 86 13.58 7.04 -2.17
N ALA A 87 12.75 8.09 -2.19
CA ALA A 87 12.89 9.23 -1.25
C ALA A 87 12.78 8.79 0.22
N ALA A 88 12.08 7.67 0.47
CA ALA A 88 11.96 7.07 1.79
C ALA A 88 13.16 6.21 2.23
N GLY A 89 14.13 5.95 1.34
CA GLY A 89 15.23 5.02 1.57
C GLY A 89 14.81 3.55 1.62
N LEU A 90 13.65 3.22 1.06
CA LEU A 90 13.05 1.87 1.11
C LEU A 90 13.25 1.08 -0.19
N MET A 91 13.80 1.71 -1.20
CA MET A 91 14.12 1.11 -2.49
C MET A 91 15.35 1.80 -3.07
N GLU A 92 16.27 1.04 -3.67
CA GLU A 92 17.35 1.64 -4.44
C GLU A 92 16.79 2.35 -5.67
N ALA A 93 17.33 3.52 -6.00
CA ALA A 93 17.03 4.18 -7.26
C ALA A 93 17.48 3.23 -8.39
N ALA A 94 16.62 2.99 -9.37
CA ALA A 94 17.08 2.35 -10.60
C ALA A 94 18.13 3.27 -11.24
N ALA A 95 19.35 2.74 -11.41
CA ALA A 95 20.46 3.43 -12.07
C ALA A 95 20.18 3.65 -13.56
#